data_AF-A0AAV6W6X5-F1
#
_entry.id   AF-A0AAV6W6X5-F1
#
_cell.length_a   1.000
_cell.length_b   1.000
_cell.length_c   1.000
_cell.angle_alpha   90.00
_cell.angle_beta   90.00
_cell.angle_gamma   90.00
#
_symmetry.space_group_name_H-M   'P 1'
#
loop_
_entity.id
_entity.type
_entity.pdbx_description
1 polymer ?
#
loop_
_entity_poly.entity_id
_entity_poly.type
_entity_poly.pdbx_seq_one_letter_code
_entity_poly.pdbx_strand_id
1 'polypeptide(L)'
;MKRTDVLFGILKKVVARRRDLKLIVISATLNADKFANAPLSHILRRTIPVKIVYRESPCEDYVEAAVEQAMMIHTKRAPGDILIFMSGQEEIEATCYALSEKMDRLISTKKGSPKLLKLPIYSHLPIDLHALIYQKTVNGARKCIVAANIAENSLTVGRILYIIDLGYSKMKVYYSHTGVDALQVFPISRAAVDQCMGCAGLTGPRTCYRLYTESVYLDEMLPSPVPEIQRTNLGNGVLLFKSQKIDYLLDLVFIDSPPKENVIETMYQLWMLGALNNDVSS
;
A
#
# COMPACT_ATOMS: atom_id res chain seq x y z
N MET A 1 -14.75 -3.00 -1.55
CA MET A 1 -14.79 -3.72 -0.26
C MET A 1 -13.89 -4.94 -0.36
N LYS A 2 -12.88 -5.02 0.50
CA LYS A 2 -12.03 -6.20 0.61
C LYS A 2 -12.91 -7.39 0.95
N ARG A 3 -12.73 -8.49 0.20
CA ARG A 3 -13.40 -9.77 0.48
C ARG A 3 -13.18 -10.23 1.93
N THR A 4 -12.06 -9.83 2.52
CA THR A 4 -11.65 -10.17 3.88
C THR A 4 -12.58 -9.62 4.97
N ASP A 5 -13.07 -8.37 4.85
CA ASP A 5 -13.90 -7.75 5.89
C ASP A 5 -15.28 -8.44 5.98
N VAL A 6 -15.85 -8.77 4.82
CA VAL A 6 -17.07 -9.60 4.71
C VAL A 6 -16.85 -10.99 5.28
N LEU A 7 -15.74 -11.61 4.88
CA LEU A 7 -15.42 -12.97 5.26
C LEU A 7 -15.27 -13.07 6.78
N PHE A 8 -14.66 -12.10 7.44
CA PHE A 8 -14.52 -12.09 8.90
C PHE A 8 -15.87 -12.06 9.61
N GLY A 9 -16.79 -11.18 9.19
CA GLY A 9 -18.14 -11.09 9.75
C GLY A 9 -18.93 -12.40 9.61
N ILE A 10 -18.81 -13.08 8.46
CA ILE A 10 -19.45 -14.37 8.20
C ILE A 10 -18.79 -15.48 9.03
N LEU A 11 -17.46 -15.60 8.99
CA LEU A 11 -16.72 -16.66 9.68
C LEU A 11 -16.90 -16.61 11.19
N LYS A 12 -17.03 -15.42 11.78
CA LYS A 12 -17.35 -15.27 13.21
C LYS A 12 -18.69 -15.95 13.57
N LYS A 13 -19.73 -15.80 12.73
CA LYS A 13 -21.02 -16.49 12.91
C LYS A 13 -20.91 -18.00 12.67
N VAL A 14 -20.10 -18.42 11.70
CA VAL A 14 -19.91 -19.84 11.37
C VAL A 14 -19.19 -20.58 12.50
N VAL A 15 -18.08 -20.05 13.02
CA VAL A 15 -17.32 -20.67 14.12
C VAL A 15 -18.13 -20.74 15.41
N ALA A 16 -19.06 -19.80 15.64
CA ALA A 16 -20.00 -19.87 16.76
C ALA A 16 -20.97 -21.07 16.66
N ARG A 17 -21.29 -21.53 15.44
CA ARG A 17 -22.19 -22.69 15.19
C ARG A 17 -21.43 -24.01 15.00
N ARG A 18 -20.23 -23.95 14.42
CA ARG A 18 -19.42 -25.12 14.05
C ARG A 18 -18.15 -25.22 14.90
N ARG A 19 -18.18 -26.11 15.89
CA ARG A 19 -17.05 -26.37 16.80
C ARG A 19 -15.90 -27.16 16.17
N ASP A 20 -16.13 -27.75 14.99
CA ASP A 20 -15.13 -28.48 14.22
C ASP A 20 -14.20 -27.55 13.41
N LEU A 21 -14.55 -26.26 13.30
CA LEU A 21 -13.76 -25.26 12.59
C LEU A 21 -12.93 -24.41 13.56
N LYS A 22 -11.68 -24.14 13.18
CA LYS A 22 -10.79 -23.18 13.88
C LYS A 22 -10.50 -22.02 12.94
N LEU A 23 -10.64 -20.78 13.44
CA LEU A 23 -10.31 -19.56 12.71
C LEU A 23 -8.99 -19.00 13.22
N ILE A 24 -8.02 -18.85 12.31
CA ILE A 24 -6.74 -18.21 12.58
C ILE A 24 -6.71 -16.93 11.74
N VAL A 25 -6.56 -15.78 12.40
CA VAL A 25 -6.39 -14.49 11.73
C VAL A 25 -4.94 -14.07 11.88
N ILE A 26 -4.27 -13.86 10.75
CA ILE A 26 -2.89 -13.38 10.71
C ILE A 26 -2.93 -11.93 10.24
N SER A 27 -2.46 -11.01 11.08
CA SER A 27 -2.31 -9.60 10.73
C SER A 27 -0.85 -9.19 10.79
N ALA A 28 -0.44 -8.32 9.86
CA ALA A 28 0.88 -7.70 9.85
C ALA A 28 0.95 -6.43 10.72
N THR A 29 -0.20 -5.93 11.20
CA THR A 29 -0.27 -4.72 12.01
C THR A 29 -0.38 -5.04 13.51
N LEU A 30 0.16 -4.15 14.34
CA LEU A 30 0.17 -4.28 15.80
C LEU A 30 -1.19 -4.05 16.46
N ASN A 31 -2.21 -3.59 15.72
CA ASN A 31 -3.57 -3.37 16.21
C ASN A 31 -4.37 -4.68 16.29
N ALA A 32 -3.80 -5.68 16.96
CA ALA A 32 -4.43 -6.98 17.15
C ALA A 32 -5.63 -6.91 18.11
N ASP A 33 -5.69 -5.87 18.95
CA ASP A 33 -6.78 -5.60 19.90
C ASP A 33 -8.14 -5.37 19.23
N LYS A 34 -8.15 -5.00 17.94
CA LYS A 34 -9.39 -4.90 17.15
C LYS A 34 -10.03 -6.27 16.86
N PHE A 35 -9.28 -7.36 16.96
CA PHE A 35 -9.70 -8.71 16.55
C PHE A 35 -10.27 -9.52 17.72
N ALA A 36 -11.24 -8.94 18.45
CA ALA A 36 -12.00 -9.59 19.52
C ALA A 36 -11.18 -10.21 20.67
N ASN A 37 -11.85 -10.64 21.74
CA ASN A 37 -11.28 -11.32 22.91
C ASN A 37 -10.77 -12.75 22.59
N ALA A 38 -9.96 -12.91 21.55
CA ALA A 38 -9.31 -14.16 21.19
C ALA A 38 -7.86 -14.17 21.72
N PRO A 39 -7.27 -15.35 22.01
CA PRO A 39 -5.87 -15.44 22.42
C PRO A 39 -4.95 -14.83 21.36
N LEU A 40 -4.19 -13.81 21.77
CA LEU A 40 -3.23 -13.11 20.93
C LEU A 40 -1.84 -13.76 21.05
N SER A 41 -1.21 -14.01 19.90
CA SER A 41 0.17 -14.48 19.84
C SER A 41 0.96 -13.55 18.94
N HIS A 42 1.91 -12.82 19.54
CA HIS A 42 2.77 -11.90 18.81
C HIS A 42 4.05 -12.62 18.36
N ILE A 43 4.28 -12.67 17.05
CA ILE A 43 5.55 -13.09 16.49
C ILE A 43 6.41 -11.84 16.32
N LEU A 44 7.30 -11.61 17.29
CA LEU A 44 8.28 -10.51 17.22
C LEU A 44 9.26 -10.78 16.07
N ARG A 45 9.11 -10.05 14.97
CA ARG A 45 10.15 -9.97 13.95
C ARG A 45 11.31 -9.14 14.50
N ARG A 46 12.54 -9.62 14.32
CA ARG A 46 13.73 -8.78 14.50
C ARG A 46 13.69 -7.67 13.46
N THR A 47 13.34 -6.46 13.90
CA THR A 47 13.44 -5.26 13.06
C THR A 47 14.90 -4.84 13.00
N ILE A 48 15.39 -4.61 11.78
CA ILE A 48 16.71 -4.05 11.57
C ILE A 48 16.53 -2.52 11.59
N PRO A 49 17.34 -1.77 12.36
CA PRO A 49 17.16 -0.32 12.47
C PRO A 49 17.29 0.35 11.09
N VAL A 50 16.34 1.25 10.80
CA VAL A 50 16.31 2.08 9.60
C VAL A 50 16.59 3.53 10.03
N LYS A 51 17.64 4.13 9.46
CA LYS A 51 17.91 5.56 9.64
C LYS A 51 16.93 6.36 8.79
N ILE A 52 16.14 7.23 9.40
CA ILE A 52 15.20 8.11 8.72
C ILE A 52 15.88 9.46 8.47
N VAL A 53 15.73 9.99 7.26
CA VAL A 53 16.18 11.32 6.87
C VAL A 53 15.01 12.03 6.23
N TYR A 54 14.54 13.11 6.85
CA TYR A 54 13.52 13.99 6.29
C TYR A 54 14.15 15.08 5.44
N ARG A 55 13.35 15.63 4.54
CA ARG A 55 13.72 16.85 3.83
C ARG A 55 13.52 18.07 4.73
N GLU A 56 14.35 19.09 4.57
CA GLU A 56 14.24 20.34 5.34
C GLU A 56 13.08 21.22 4.87
N SER A 57 12.76 21.17 3.57
CA SER A 57 11.68 21.94 2.95
C SER A 57 10.75 21.06 2.12
N PRO A 58 9.47 21.46 1.95
CA PRO A 58 8.55 20.78 1.05
C PRO A 58 9.07 20.71 -0.38
N CYS A 59 8.61 19.71 -1.12
CA CYS A 59 8.95 19.50 -2.51
C CYS A 59 7.74 19.74 -3.41
N GLU A 60 7.90 20.56 -4.45
CA GLU A 60 6.87 20.74 -5.47
C GLU A 60 6.91 19.61 -6.52
N ASP A 61 8.08 19.34 -7.10
CA ASP A 61 8.28 18.24 -8.06
C ASP A 61 8.91 17.02 -7.39
N TYR A 62 8.05 16.12 -6.96
CA TYR A 62 8.46 14.91 -6.26
C TYR A 62 9.12 13.87 -7.17
N VAL A 63 8.87 13.89 -8.49
CA VAL A 63 9.53 13.00 -9.45
C VAL A 63 10.99 13.42 -9.58
N GLU A 64 11.23 14.70 -9.86
CA GLU A 64 12.59 15.22 -10.02
C GLU A 64 13.40 15.06 -8.74
N ALA A 65 12.81 15.36 -7.58
CA ALA A 65 13.46 15.16 -6.29
C ALA A 65 13.83 13.70 -6.01
N ALA A 66 12.96 12.74 -6.36
CA ALA A 66 13.28 11.32 -6.20
C ALA A 66 14.42 10.89 -7.12
N VAL A 67 14.43 11.38 -8.36
CA VAL A 67 15.50 11.12 -9.32
C VAL A 67 16.83 11.70 -8.82
N GLU A 68 16.86 12.95 -8.38
CA GLU A 68 18.06 13.58 -7.81
C GLU A 68 18.60 12.81 -6.61
N GLN A 69 17.72 12.46 -5.68
CA GLN A 69 18.08 11.70 -4.50
C GLN A 69 18.65 10.32 -4.87
N ALA A 70 18.05 9.62 -5.83
CA ALA A 70 18.53 8.33 -6.32
C ALA A 70 19.90 8.44 -7.00
N MET A 71 20.13 9.47 -7.81
CA MET A 71 21.43 9.72 -8.45
C MET A 71 22.51 10.08 -7.43
N MET A 72 22.18 10.85 -6.40
CA MET A 72 23.09 11.15 -5.30
C MET A 72 23.47 9.88 -4.55
N ILE A 73 22.50 9.01 -4.23
CA ILE A 73 22.74 7.72 -3.58
C ILE A 73 23.63 6.85 -4.46
N HIS A 74 23.32 6.72 -5.75
CA HIS A 74 24.08 5.91 -6.69
C HIS A 74 25.55 6.33 -6.78
N THR A 75 25.81 7.64 -6.76
CA THR A 75 27.16 8.20 -6.97
C THR A 75 27.98 8.30 -5.68
N LYS A 76 27.36 8.64 -4.55
CA LYS A 76 28.08 8.99 -3.31
C LYS A 76 27.98 7.95 -2.19
N ARG A 77 27.06 6.99 -2.26
CA ARG A 77 26.80 6.04 -1.17
C ARG A 77 27.32 4.64 -1.50
N ALA A 78 27.51 3.84 -0.45
CA ALA A 78 27.97 2.46 -0.55
C ALA A 78 27.04 1.59 -1.43
N PRO A 79 27.54 0.43 -1.92
CA PRO A 79 26.74 -0.48 -2.74
C PRO A 79 25.49 -0.99 -2.01
N GLY A 80 24.34 -0.88 -2.66
CA GLY A 80 23.06 -1.35 -2.14
C GLY A 80 21.93 -0.87 -3.04
N ASP A 81 20.90 -1.68 -3.20
CA ASP A 81 19.80 -1.37 -4.13
C ASP A 81 18.91 -0.26 -3.55
N ILE A 82 18.29 0.47 -4.47
CA ILE A 82 17.40 1.60 -4.20
C ILE A 82 15.97 1.14 -4.47
N LEU A 83 15.06 1.44 -3.55
CA LEU A 83 13.63 1.34 -3.74
C LEU A 83 13.03 2.74 -3.68
N ILE A 84 12.34 3.15 -4.73
CA ILE A 84 11.61 4.42 -4.82
C ILE A 84 10.13 4.09 -4.82
N PHE A 85 9.39 4.65 -3.87
CA PHE A 85 7.94 4.60 -3.87
C PHE A 85 7.39 5.72 -4.74
N MET A 86 6.40 5.42 -5.57
CA MET A 86 5.70 6.32 -6.49
C MET A 86 4.18 6.12 -6.36
N SER A 87 3.40 7.15 -6.67
CA SER A 87 1.93 7.13 -6.51
C SER A 87 1.23 6.23 -7.54
N GLY A 88 1.77 6.09 -8.75
CA GLY A 88 1.16 5.32 -9.82
C GLY A 88 2.08 5.08 -11.03
N GLN A 89 1.52 4.45 -12.07
CA GLN A 89 2.27 4.02 -13.26
C GLN A 89 2.94 5.19 -13.98
N GLU A 90 2.20 6.26 -14.26
CA GLU A 90 2.71 7.42 -14.99
C GLU A 90 3.93 8.02 -14.28
N GLU A 91 3.85 8.17 -12.95
CA GLU A 91 4.95 8.68 -12.14
C GLU A 91 6.14 7.70 -12.11
N ILE A 92 5.89 6.39 -12.08
CA ILE A 92 6.92 5.34 -12.14
C ILE A 92 7.69 5.39 -13.45
N GLU A 93 6.98 5.44 -14.58
CA GLU A 93 7.58 5.46 -15.91
C GLU A 93 8.36 6.76 -16.14
N ALA A 94 7.79 7.91 -15.74
CA ALA A 94 8.47 9.21 -15.80
C ALA A 94 9.77 9.21 -14.98
N THR A 95 9.75 8.65 -13.77
CA THR A 95 10.94 8.50 -12.93
C THR A 95 12.01 7.62 -13.61
N CYS A 96 11.60 6.51 -14.22
CA CYS A 96 12.53 5.61 -14.92
C CYS A 96 13.14 6.27 -16.16
N TYR A 97 12.36 7.07 -16.88
CA TYR A 97 12.82 7.86 -18.02
C TYR A 97 13.85 8.92 -17.58
N ALA A 98 13.50 9.76 -16.59
CA ALA A 98 14.40 10.79 -16.06
C ALA A 98 15.70 10.21 -15.46
N LEU A 99 15.61 9.06 -14.78
CA LEU A 99 16.80 8.31 -14.33
C LEU A 99 17.69 7.86 -15.49
N SER A 100 17.09 7.46 -16.62
CA SER A 100 17.85 7.08 -17.82
C SER A 100 18.61 8.26 -18.38
N GLU A 101 17.95 9.40 -18.57
CA GLU A 101 18.59 10.61 -19.08
C GLU A 101 19.75 11.08 -18.19
N LYS A 102 19.56 11.13 -16.86
CA LYS A 102 20.64 11.52 -15.94
C LYS A 102 21.79 10.51 -15.95
N MET A 103 21.50 9.22 -16.10
CA MET A 103 22.54 8.19 -16.19
C MET A 103 23.35 8.32 -17.48
N ASP A 104 22.71 8.59 -18.62
CA ASP A 104 23.40 8.76 -19.91
C ASP A 104 24.33 9.98 -19.88
N ARG A 105 23.90 11.08 -19.26
CA ARG A 105 24.74 12.27 -19.00
C ARG A 105 25.92 11.98 -18.07
N LEU A 106 25.75 11.13 -17.06
CA LEU A 106 26.86 10.70 -16.20
C LEU A 106 27.87 9.81 -16.93
N ILE A 107 27.39 8.93 -17.80
CA ILE A 107 28.26 8.04 -18.59
C ILE A 107 29.08 8.84 -19.60
N SER A 108 28.49 9.88 -20.22
CA SER A 108 29.19 10.73 -21.17
C SER A 108 30.27 11.59 -20.51
N THR A 109 30.02 12.08 -19.29
CA THR A 109 30.96 12.92 -18.52
C THR A 109 32.04 12.11 -17.80
N LYS A 110 31.72 10.91 -17.30
CA LYS A 110 32.64 10.08 -16.52
C LYS A 110 32.64 8.64 -17.02
N LYS A 111 33.63 8.33 -17.87
CA LYS A 111 33.88 6.96 -18.36
C LYS A 111 34.11 6.01 -17.17
N GLY A 112 33.44 4.85 -17.21
CA GLY A 112 33.53 3.83 -16.16
C GLY A 112 32.55 3.97 -15.01
N SER A 113 31.57 4.88 -15.09
CA SER A 113 30.51 4.99 -14.08
C SER A 113 29.72 3.68 -13.95
N PRO A 114 29.44 3.20 -12.72
CA PRO A 114 28.74 1.94 -12.51
C PRO A 114 27.31 2.02 -13.07
N LYS A 115 26.88 0.98 -13.77
CA LYS A 115 25.53 0.91 -14.35
C LYS A 115 24.47 0.88 -13.25
N LEU A 116 23.34 1.55 -13.51
CA LEU A 116 22.13 1.51 -12.70
C LEU A 116 21.05 0.75 -13.47
N LEU A 117 20.58 -0.38 -12.93
CA LEU A 117 19.48 -1.15 -13.51
C LEU A 117 18.15 -0.63 -12.98
N LYS A 118 17.34 -0.02 -13.85
CA LYS A 118 16.04 0.58 -13.48
C LYS A 118 14.93 -0.44 -13.72
N LEU A 119 14.09 -0.68 -12.70
CA LEU A 119 13.06 -1.72 -12.72
C LEU A 119 11.72 -1.12 -12.25
N PRO A 120 10.77 -0.82 -13.15
CA PRO A 120 9.45 -0.35 -12.77
C PRO A 120 8.60 -1.51 -12.22
N ILE A 121 7.76 -1.23 -11.21
CA ILE A 121 6.84 -2.21 -10.60
C ILE A 121 5.48 -1.58 -10.33
N TYR A 122 4.47 -2.05 -11.06
CA TYR A 122 3.07 -1.65 -10.92
C TYR A 122 2.12 -2.82 -11.27
N SER A 123 0.83 -2.68 -10.94
CA SER A 123 -0.14 -3.77 -10.90
C SER A 123 -0.34 -4.54 -12.21
N HIS A 124 -0.27 -3.89 -13.36
CA HIS A 124 -0.48 -4.49 -14.70
C HIS A 124 0.82 -4.85 -15.42
N LEU A 125 1.97 -4.82 -14.73
CA LEU A 125 3.24 -5.24 -15.32
C LEU A 125 3.25 -6.76 -15.55
N PRO A 126 3.72 -7.25 -16.70
CA PRO A 126 3.88 -8.68 -16.96
C PRO A 126 4.72 -9.40 -15.89
N ILE A 127 4.36 -10.66 -15.61
CA ILE A 127 4.99 -11.48 -14.55
C ILE A 127 6.51 -11.67 -14.78
N ASP A 128 6.93 -11.79 -16.04
CA ASP A 128 8.34 -11.97 -16.39
C ASP A 128 9.18 -10.74 -16.02
N LEU A 129 8.62 -9.53 -16.16
CA LEU A 129 9.28 -8.30 -15.77
C LEU A 129 9.30 -8.13 -14.25
N HIS A 130 8.23 -8.55 -13.55
CA HIS A 130 8.25 -8.64 -12.08
C HIS A 130 9.37 -9.56 -11.59
N ALA A 131 9.64 -10.68 -12.26
CA ALA A 131 10.67 -11.63 -11.84
C ALA A 131 12.10 -11.03 -11.87
N LEU A 132 12.36 -10.02 -12.72
CA LEU A 132 13.68 -9.38 -12.85
C LEU A 132 14.18 -8.74 -11.55
N ILE A 133 13.29 -8.32 -10.65
CA ILE A 133 13.68 -7.74 -9.37
C ILE A 133 14.37 -8.76 -8.44
N TYR A 134 14.12 -10.05 -8.64
CA TYR A 134 14.70 -11.14 -7.85
C TYR A 134 16.00 -11.68 -8.44
N GLN A 135 16.26 -11.42 -9.73
CA GLN A 135 17.45 -11.92 -10.41
C GLN A 135 18.72 -11.21 -9.95
N LYS A 136 19.84 -11.91 -9.75
CA LYS A 136 21.09 -11.23 -9.36
C LYS A 136 21.59 -10.34 -10.51
N THR A 137 22.11 -9.16 -10.18
CA THR A 137 22.70 -8.28 -11.19
C THR A 137 24.05 -8.81 -11.66
N VAL A 138 24.27 -8.75 -12.97
CA VAL A 138 25.57 -9.03 -13.57
C VAL A 138 26.54 -7.91 -13.17
N ASN A 139 27.77 -8.27 -12.80
CA ASN A 139 28.86 -7.35 -12.41
C ASN A 139 28.57 -6.48 -11.18
N GLY A 140 27.59 -6.86 -10.34
CA GLY A 140 27.29 -6.14 -9.11
C GLY A 140 26.67 -4.75 -9.32
N ALA A 141 26.11 -4.49 -10.51
CA ALA A 141 25.38 -3.26 -10.80
C ALA A 141 24.26 -3.03 -9.77
N ARG A 142 24.05 -1.76 -9.40
CA ARG A 142 22.99 -1.36 -8.45
C ARG A 142 21.64 -1.44 -9.14
N LYS A 143 20.62 -1.96 -8.45
CA LYS A 143 19.23 -1.85 -8.91
C LYS A 143 18.57 -0.60 -8.34
N CYS A 144 17.77 0.05 -9.16
CA CYS A 144 16.81 1.07 -8.76
C CYS A 144 15.41 0.56 -9.10
N ILE A 145 14.69 0.11 -8.10
CA ILE A 145 13.32 -0.37 -8.23
C ILE A 145 12.40 0.82 -7.99
N VAL A 146 11.51 1.11 -8.94
CA VAL A 146 10.53 2.20 -8.82
C VAL A 146 9.15 1.55 -8.77
N ALA A 147 8.50 1.62 -7.61
CA ALA A 147 7.33 0.81 -7.31
C ALA A 147 6.16 1.66 -6.79
N ALA A 148 4.95 1.23 -7.09
CA ALA A 148 3.76 1.76 -6.43
C ALA A 148 3.69 1.27 -4.98
N ASN A 149 3.04 2.03 -4.09
CA ASN A 149 2.80 1.61 -2.71
C ASN A 149 1.97 0.32 -2.60
N ILE A 150 1.27 -0.13 -3.65
CA ILE A 150 0.63 -1.46 -3.69
C ILE A 150 1.63 -2.62 -3.52
N ALA A 151 2.92 -2.39 -3.75
CA ALA A 151 4.00 -3.35 -3.45
C ALA A 151 4.31 -3.48 -1.93
N GLU A 152 3.64 -2.69 -1.07
CA GLU A 152 3.75 -2.58 0.40
C GLU A 152 3.95 -3.92 1.12
N ASN A 153 3.24 -4.96 0.67
CA ASN A 153 3.15 -6.24 1.38
C ASN A 153 3.69 -7.44 0.59
N SER A 154 4.11 -7.25 -0.67
CA SER A 154 4.49 -8.34 -1.57
C SER A 154 5.94 -8.30 -2.03
N LEU A 155 6.66 -7.20 -1.76
CA LEU A 155 8.01 -6.98 -2.29
C LEU A 155 9.11 -7.32 -1.28
N THR A 156 9.52 -8.58 -1.22
CA THR A 156 10.72 -9.00 -0.45
C THR A 156 11.95 -9.06 -1.35
N VAL A 157 12.58 -7.90 -1.60
CA VAL A 157 13.84 -7.84 -2.36
C VAL A 157 15.03 -7.78 -1.39
N GLY A 158 15.90 -8.78 -1.48
CA GLY A 158 16.90 -9.09 -0.45
C GLY A 158 18.11 -8.15 -0.33
N ARG A 159 18.20 -7.04 -1.08
CA ARG A 159 19.39 -6.16 -1.08
C ARG A 159 19.07 -4.66 -1.13
N ILE A 160 17.86 -4.26 -0.73
CA ILE A 160 17.50 -2.85 -0.61
C ILE A 160 18.16 -2.27 0.65
N LEU A 161 19.01 -1.26 0.46
CA LEU A 161 19.65 -0.50 1.54
C LEU A 161 19.13 0.94 1.61
N TYR A 162 18.62 1.44 0.49
CA TYR A 162 18.18 2.82 0.35
C TYR A 162 16.72 2.86 -0.08
N ILE A 163 15.90 3.56 0.67
CA ILE A 163 14.49 3.75 0.38
C ILE A 163 14.27 5.24 0.13
N ILE A 164 13.50 5.57 -0.90
CA ILE A 164 13.06 6.93 -1.19
C ILE A 164 11.54 6.91 -1.13
N ASP A 165 10.97 7.68 -0.20
CA ASP A 165 9.54 7.73 0.06
C ASP A 165 9.00 9.13 -0.22
N LEU A 166 7.99 9.22 -1.07
CA LEU A 166 7.31 10.48 -1.42
C LEU A 166 6.25 10.86 -0.40
N GLY A 167 5.73 9.91 0.36
CA GLY A 167 4.63 10.16 1.29
C GLY A 167 3.24 10.22 0.63
N TYR A 168 3.08 9.74 -0.60
CA TYR A 168 1.80 9.75 -1.31
C TYR A 168 1.43 8.38 -1.88
N SER A 169 0.13 8.09 -1.93
CA SER A 169 -0.42 6.87 -2.53
C SER A 169 -1.72 7.16 -3.27
N LYS A 170 -1.97 6.46 -4.39
CA LYS A 170 -3.28 6.47 -5.05
C LYS A 170 -4.24 5.56 -4.27
N MET A 171 -5.35 6.14 -3.82
CA MET A 171 -6.37 5.44 -3.05
C MET A 171 -7.73 5.59 -3.73
N LYS A 172 -8.48 4.48 -3.78
CA LYS A 172 -9.88 4.50 -4.23
C LYS A 172 -10.76 5.16 -3.16
N VAL A 173 -11.54 6.13 -3.57
CA VAL A 173 -12.52 6.86 -2.76
C VAL A 173 -13.89 6.72 -3.41
N TYR A 174 -14.91 6.52 -2.60
CA TYR A 174 -16.28 6.43 -3.05
C TYR A 174 -17.07 7.64 -2.53
N TYR A 175 -17.69 8.37 -3.44
CA TYR A 175 -18.60 9.46 -3.13
C TYR A 175 -20.03 8.93 -3.13
N SER A 176 -20.60 8.71 -1.95
CA SER A 176 -21.95 8.15 -1.80
C SER A 176 -23.02 8.99 -2.50
N HIS A 177 -22.99 10.30 -2.31
CA HIS A 177 -23.99 11.22 -2.89
C HIS A 177 -24.05 11.21 -4.43
N THR A 178 -22.94 10.95 -5.12
CA THR A 178 -22.93 10.83 -6.60
C THR A 178 -22.93 9.37 -7.07
N GLY A 179 -22.69 8.41 -6.18
CA GLY A 179 -22.49 7.01 -6.53
C GLY A 179 -21.21 6.73 -7.32
N VAL A 180 -20.26 7.67 -7.37
CA VAL A 180 -19.05 7.57 -8.20
C VAL A 180 -17.85 7.10 -7.37
N ASP A 181 -17.12 6.13 -7.94
CA ASP A 181 -15.79 5.74 -7.49
C ASP A 181 -14.73 6.60 -8.18
N ALA A 182 -13.83 7.22 -7.42
CA ALA A 182 -12.70 7.98 -7.92
C ALA A 182 -11.38 7.40 -7.41
N LEU A 183 -10.32 7.54 -8.20
CA LEU A 183 -8.95 7.26 -7.77
C LEU A 183 -8.24 8.59 -7.55
N GLN A 184 -7.83 8.86 -6.32
CA GLN A 184 -7.21 10.13 -5.94
C GLN A 184 -5.91 9.87 -5.18
N VAL A 185 -4.97 10.82 -5.31
CA VAL A 185 -3.71 10.79 -4.59
C VAL A 185 -3.93 11.37 -3.19
N PHE A 186 -3.53 10.63 -2.16
CA PHE A 186 -3.58 11.06 -0.77
C PHE A 186 -2.22 10.88 -0.09
N PRO A 187 -1.93 11.69 0.94
CA PRO A 187 -0.85 11.37 1.86
C PRO A 187 -1.02 9.97 2.43
N ILE A 188 0.06 9.20 2.44
CA ILE A 188 0.08 7.88 3.06
C ILE A 188 -0.01 8.02 4.59
N SER A 189 -0.61 7.05 5.27
CA SER A 189 -0.62 7.03 6.74
C SER A 189 0.74 6.66 7.31
N ARG A 190 1.07 7.17 8.51
CA ARG A 190 2.32 6.84 9.23
C ARG A 190 2.55 5.34 9.35
N ALA A 191 1.53 4.60 9.79
CA ALA A 191 1.62 3.14 9.94
C ALA A 191 1.98 2.42 8.63
N ALA A 192 1.46 2.88 7.50
CA ALA A 192 1.75 2.28 6.20
C ALA A 192 3.19 2.59 5.74
N VAL A 193 3.69 3.82 5.96
CA VAL A 193 5.10 4.15 5.71
C VAL A 193 6.03 3.27 6.54
N ASP A 194 5.75 3.16 7.83
CA ASP A 194 6.61 2.41 8.75
C ASP A 194 6.60 0.90 8.41
N GLN A 195 5.46 0.39 7.92
CA GLN A 195 5.35 -0.97 7.38
C GLN A 195 6.16 -1.16 6.09
N CYS A 196 6.09 -0.22 5.13
CA CYS A 196 6.93 -0.23 3.92
C CYS A 196 8.42 -0.34 4.27
N MET A 197 8.86 0.46 5.24
CA MET A 197 10.26 0.45 5.68
C MET A 197 10.66 -0.90 6.28
N GLY A 198 9.75 -1.57 6.97
CA GLY A 198 9.94 -2.93 7.50
C GLY A 198 10.01 -4.01 6.42
N CYS A 199 9.26 -3.87 5.32
CA CYS A 199 9.20 -4.83 4.22
C CYS A 199 10.41 -4.74 3.26
N ALA A 200 10.98 -3.55 3.08
CA ALA A 200 12.06 -3.28 2.15
C ALA A 200 13.44 -3.89 2.54
N GLY A 201 13.46 -5.05 3.21
CA GLY A 201 14.62 -5.95 3.24
C GLY A 201 14.78 -6.75 4.54
N LEU A 202 15.59 -7.80 4.45
CA LEU A 202 15.94 -8.70 5.58
C LEU A 202 17.42 -8.61 5.97
N THR A 203 18.18 -7.70 5.35
CA THR A 203 19.65 -7.67 5.36
C THR A 203 20.14 -6.24 5.66
N GLY A 204 20.90 -6.09 6.76
CA GLY A 204 21.72 -4.92 7.07
C GLY A 204 21.01 -3.59 7.45
N PRO A 205 21.72 -2.66 8.10
CA PRO A 205 21.22 -1.30 8.39
C PRO A 205 20.84 -0.55 7.11
N ARG A 206 19.76 0.26 7.17
CA ARG A 206 19.21 0.97 6.01
C ARG A 206 19.07 2.46 6.23
N THR A 207 18.91 3.20 5.14
CA THR A 207 18.52 4.61 5.17
C THR A 207 17.27 4.83 4.35
N CYS A 208 16.24 5.42 4.95
CA CYS A 208 15.05 5.91 4.27
C CYS A 208 15.13 7.43 4.15
N TYR A 209 14.99 7.92 2.92
CA TYR A 209 14.90 9.33 2.58
C TYR A 209 13.45 9.67 2.31
N ARG A 210 12.84 10.42 3.22
CA ARG A 210 11.48 10.94 3.08
C ARG A 210 11.57 12.28 2.36
N LEU A 211 10.87 12.41 1.24
CA LEU A 211 10.88 13.62 0.40
C LEU A 211 9.92 14.72 0.90
N TYR A 212 9.50 14.59 2.16
CA TYR A 212 8.64 15.48 2.91
C TYR A 212 9.31 15.80 4.25
N THR A 213 8.83 16.87 4.90
CA THR A 213 9.35 17.33 6.19
C THR A 213 8.85 16.45 7.32
N GLU A 214 9.53 16.53 8.47
CA GLU A 214 9.08 15.84 9.68
C GLU A 214 7.72 16.35 10.16
N SER A 215 7.42 17.65 9.98
CA SER A 215 6.11 18.21 10.30
C SER A 215 4.98 17.57 9.49
N VAL A 216 5.16 17.35 8.18
CA VAL A 216 4.16 16.66 7.35
C VAL A 216 3.91 15.25 7.89
N TYR A 217 4.96 14.53 8.31
CA TYR A 217 4.80 13.20 8.90
C TYR A 217 4.02 13.22 10.22
N LEU A 218 4.30 14.19 11.10
CA LEU A 218 3.72 14.22 12.44
C LEU A 218 2.31 14.83 12.47
N ASP A 219 2.07 15.88 11.69
CA ASP A 219 0.92 16.77 11.81
C ASP A 219 -0.11 16.57 10.68
N GLU A 220 0.33 16.21 9.46
CA GLU A 220 -0.56 16.08 8.29
C GLU A 220 -0.93 14.63 7.98
N MET A 221 -0.01 13.68 8.17
CA MET A 221 -0.26 12.26 7.87
C MET A 221 -1.13 11.59 8.93
N LEU A 222 -2.13 10.83 8.47
CA LEU A 222 -2.99 10.06 9.37
C LEU A 222 -2.18 9.00 10.13
N PRO A 223 -2.48 8.73 11.42
CA PRO A 223 -1.80 7.70 12.19
C PRO A 223 -1.94 6.29 11.60
N SER A 224 -3.08 6.00 10.98
CA SER A 224 -3.41 4.69 10.42
C SER A 224 -4.20 4.86 9.12
N PRO A 225 -4.12 3.88 8.19
CA PRO A 225 -4.80 3.98 6.91
C PRO A 225 -6.32 3.90 7.11
N VAL A 226 -7.07 4.65 6.30
CA VAL A 226 -8.53 4.57 6.29
C VAL A 226 -8.97 3.20 5.76
N PRO A 227 -9.76 2.42 6.53
CA PRO A 227 -10.23 1.10 6.14
C PRO A 227 -10.95 1.10 4.79
N GLU A 228 -10.72 0.07 3.96
CA GLU A 228 -11.28 0.01 2.61
C GLU A 228 -12.82 0.00 2.60
N ILE A 229 -13.43 -0.68 3.56
CA ILE A 229 -14.89 -0.72 3.73
C ILE A 229 -15.50 0.67 3.92
N GLN A 230 -14.74 1.65 4.40
CA GLN A 230 -15.22 3.01 4.62
C GLN A 230 -15.10 3.91 3.38
N ARG A 231 -14.38 3.47 2.34
CA ARG A 231 -14.01 4.28 1.18
C ARG A 231 -14.31 3.60 -0.16
N THR A 232 -15.15 2.58 -0.17
CA THR A 232 -15.54 1.86 -1.39
C THR A 232 -17.05 1.68 -1.49
N ASN A 233 -17.56 1.57 -2.71
CA ASN A 233 -18.95 1.20 -2.96
C ASN A 233 -19.27 -0.16 -2.30
N LEU A 234 -20.38 -0.21 -1.57
CA LEU A 234 -20.81 -1.38 -0.81
C LEU A 234 -21.78 -2.28 -1.59
N GLY A 235 -22.26 -1.90 -2.78
CA GLY A 235 -23.34 -2.55 -3.53
C GLY A 235 -23.17 -4.05 -3.71
N ASN A 236 -22.03 -4.49 -4.26
CA ASN A 236 -21.72 -5.92 -4.40
C ASN A 236 -21.66 -6.64 -3.05
N GLY A 237 -21.21 -5.94 -2.00
CA GLY A 237 -21.22 -6.44 -0.64
C GLY A 237 -22.62 -6.66 -0.10
N VAL A 238 -23.48 -5.64 -0.23
CA VAL A 238 -24.87 -5.68 0.22
C VAL A 238 -25.63 -6.78 -0.48
N LEU A 239 -25.49 -6.91 -1.80
CA LEU A 239 -26.10 -8.01 -2.57
C LEU A 239 -25.62 -9.38 -2.10
N LEU A 240 -24.32 -9.53 -1.87
CA LEU A 240 -23.77 -10.79 -1.35
C LEU A 240 -24.38 -11.13 0.02
N PHE A 241 -24.46 -10.16 0.94
CA PHE A 241 -25.06 -10.38 2.26
C PHE A 241 -26.55 -10.73 2.17
N LYS A 242 -27.32 -10.04 1.33
CA LYS A 242 -28.73 -10.35 1.09
C LYS A 242 -28.92 -11.73 0.48
N SER A 243 -28.07 -12.15 -0.46
CA SER A 243 -28.10 -13.52 -1.03
C SER A 243 -27.85 -14.61 0.02
N GLN A 244 -27.18 -14.28 1.12
CA GLN A 244 -26.91 -15.17 2.25
C GLN A 244 -27.97 -15.06 3.37
N LYS A 245 -29.11 -14.40 3.11
CA LYS A 245 -30.21 -14.16 4.07
C LYS A 245 -29.74 -13.43 5.33
N ILE A 246 -28.88 -12.43 5.14
CA ILE A 246 -28.46 -11.51 6.20
C ILE A 246 -29.21 -10.20 6.00
N ASP A 247 -30.25 -10.00 6.79
CA ASP A 247 -31.21 -8.91 6.58
C ASP A 247 -30.65 -7.56 7.02
N TYR A 248 -29.98 -7.53 8.18
CA TYR A 248 -29.49 -6.32 8.82
C TYR A 248 -27.96 -6.26 8.75
N LEU A 249 -27.47 -5.56 7.74
CA LEU A 249 -26.06 -5.22 7.58
C LEU A 249 -25.51 -4.43 8.77
N LEU A 250 -26.32 -3.54 9.34
CA LEU A 250 -25.93 -2.72 10.48
C LEU A 250 -25.73 -3.53 11.77
N ASP A 251 -26.30 -4.74 11.84
CA ASP A 251 -26.16 -5.65 12.99
C ASP A 251 -24.93 -6.56 12.87
N LEU A 252 -24.22 -6.50 11.73
CA LEU A 252 -22.98 -7.25 11.56
C LEU A 252 -21.84 -6.58 12.32
N VAL A 253 -21.09 -7.41 13.06
CA VAL A 253 -19.87 -6.96 13.73
C VAL A 253 -18.74 -6.93 12.70
N PHE A 254 -18.53 -5.77 12.09
CA PHE A 254 -17.33 -5.48 11.30
C PHE A 254 -16.14 -5.13 12.20
N ILE A 255 -14.93 -5.35 11.71
CA ILE A 255 -13.70 -4.87 12.38
C ILE A 255 -13.69 -3.33 12.35
N ASP A 256 -13.93 -2.76 11.18
CA ASP A 256 -14.16 -1.35 10.98
C ASP A 256 -15.51 -1.20 10.27
N SER A 257 -16.46 -0.47 10.88
CA SER A 257 -17.81 -0.33 10.31
C SER A 257 -17.83 0.63 9.12
N PRO A 258 -18.63 0.35 8.07
CA PRO A 258 -18.87 1.32 7.00
C PRO A 258 -19.63 2.56 7.53
N PRO A 259 -19.48 3.73 6.88
CA PRO A 259 -20.33 4.89 7.13
C PRO A 259 -21.80 4.54 6.92
N LYS A 260 -22.68 4.98 7.82
CA LYS A 260 -24.11 4.68 7.76
C LYS A 260 -24.74 5.24 6.49
N GLU A 261 -24.32 6.45 6.11
CA GLU A 261 -24.75 7.14 4.91
C GLU A 261 -24.45 6.30 3.66
N ASN A 262 -23.25 5.71 3.58
CA ASN A 262 -22.88 4.85 2.45
C ASN A 262 -23.74 3.58 2.39
N VAL A 263 -24.10 2.99 3.53
CA VAL A 263 -24.98 1.81 3.58
C VAL A 263 -26.39 2.17 3.10
N ILE A 264 -26.96 3.26 3.62
CA ILE A 264 -28.31 3.71 3.27
C ILE A 264 -28.40 4.03 1.78
N GLU A 265 -27.45 4.80 1.26
CA GLU A 265 -27.43 5.21 -0.15
C GLU A 265 -27.25 3.99 -1.07
N THR A 266 -26.40 3.05 -0.69
CA THR A 266 -26.24 1.79 -1.42
C THR A 266 -27.54 0.98 -1.44
N MET A 267 -28.25 0.88 -0.31
CA MET A 267 -29.54 0.18 -0.26
C MET A 267 -30.58 0.85 -1.15
N TYR A 268 -30.64 2.18 -1.14
CA TYR A 268 -31.54 2.96 -1.99
C TYR A 268 -31.23 2.75 -3.48
N GLN A 269 -29.95 2.78 -3.87
CA GLN A 269 -29.51 2.50 -5.24
C GLN A 269 -29.89 1.09 -5.70
N LEU A 270 -29.66 0.07 -4.87
CA LEU A 270 -30.03 -1.31 -5.20
C LEU A 270 -31.54 -1.50 -5.28
N TRP A 271 -32.32 -0.78 -4.48
CA TRP A 271 -33.78 -0.74 -4.58
C TRP A 271 -34.23 -0.10 -5.89
N MET A 272 -33.67 1.06 -6.28
CA MET A 272 -33.97 1.71 -7.56
C MET A 272 -33.62 0.82 -8.77
N LEU A 273 -32.57 0.01 -8.66
CA LEU A 273 -32.17 -0.95 -9.69
C LEU A 273 -33.05 -2.22 -9.72
N GLY A 274 -34.02 -2.35 -8.82
CA GLY A 274 -34.89 -3.53 -8.71
C GLY A 274 -34.18 -4.76 -8.14
N ALA A 275 -32.99 -4.59 -7.55
CA ALA A 275 -32.24 -5.68 -6.92
C ALA A 275 -32.68 -5.92 -5.46
N LEU A 276 -33.35 -4.94 -4.83
CA LEU A 276 -33.99 -5.06 -3.52
C LEU A 276 -35.47 -4.66 -3.63
N ASN A 277 -36.32 -5.38 -2.91
CA ASN A 277 -37.74 -5.05 -2.78
C ASN A 277 -38.00 -4.25 -1.49
N ASN A 278 -39.18 -3.62 -1.39
CA ASN A 278 -39.64 -2.98 -0.15
C ASN A 278 -39.91 -3.98 0.97
N ASP A 279 -40.01 -5.27 0.65
CA ASP A 279 -40.26 -6.32 1.61
C ASP A 279 -38.98 -6.64 2.38
N VAL A 280 -38.95 -6.26 3.66
CA VAL A 280 -37.85 -6.52 4.60
C VAL A 280 -37.72 -8.01 4.96
N SER A 281 -38.41 -8.90 4.23
CA SER A 281 -38.63 -10.29 4.62
C SER A 281 -38.63 -11.25 3.43
N SER A 282 -37.47 -11.48 2.79
CA SER A 282 -37.19 -12.71 2.04
C SER A 282 -35.70 -12.94 1.77
#